data_AF-K2D5L8-F1
#
_entry.id   AF-K2D5L8-F1
#
_cell.length_a   1.000
_cell.length_b   1.000
_cell.length_c   1.000
_cell.angle_alpha   90.00
_cell.angle_beta   90.00
_cell.angle_gamma   90.00
#
_symmetry.space_group_name_H-M   'P 1'
#
loop_
_entity.id
_entity.type
_entity.pdbx_description
1 polymer ?
#
loop_
_entity_poly.entity_id
_entity_poly.type
_entity_poly.pdbx_seq_one_letter_code
_entity_poly.pdbx_strand_id
1 'polypeptide(L)'
;MKKISSLLVIFLTAAAGFWIGVELTRPPARIIETQRMEACLLIYSNYRENGDQNKLASELEKYALSPRDFQEIIDRFIFYRTRKSSMEQAMKLLNAFKMGYEIDAESVYSISGMASEPFRLDAEILAVFESKPELIKKAFEG
;
A
#
# COMPACT_ATOMS: atom_id res chain seq x y z
N MET A 1 30.19 -38.70 -20.86
CA MET A 1 29.58 -38.29 -19.57
C MET A 1 30.29 -37.12 -18.87
N LYS A 2 31.63 -36.96 -18.90
CA LYS A 2 32.34 -35.85 -18.21
C LYS A 2 32.00 -34.42 -18.69
N LYS A 3 31.72 -34.22 -19.99
CA LYS A 3 31.42 -32.90 -20.56
C LYS A 3 30.08 -32.30 -20.09
N ILE A 4 29.07 -33.15 -19.86
CA ILE A 4 27.73 -32.74 -19.43
C ILE A 4 27.75 -32.31 -17.96
N SER A 5 28.49 -33.03 -17.11
CA SER A 5 28.71 -32.66 -15.70
C SER A 5 29.41 -31.31 -15.56
N SER A 6 30.43 -31.05 -16.38
CA SER A 6 31.17 -29.77 -16.32
C SER A 6 30.31 -28.57 -16.77
N LEU A 7 29.44 -28.76 -17.78
CA LEU A 7 28.51 -27.74 -18.26
C LEU A 7 27.43 -27.41 -17.22
N LEU A 8 26.91 -28.42 -16.52
CA LEU A 8 25.93 -28.24 -15.45
C LEU A 8 26.50 -27.43 -14.28
N VAL A 9 27.74 -27.71 -13.88
CA VAL A 9 28.43 -26.97 -12.81
C VAL A 9 28.61 -25.50 -13.20
N ILE A 10 29.04 -25.22 -14.44
CA ILE A 10 29.19 -23.84 -14.93
C ILE A 10 27.86 -23.10 -14.92
N PHE A 11 26.78 -23.73 -15.40
CA PHE A 11 25.43 -23.14 -15.38
C PHE A 11 24.96 -22.84 -13.96
N LEU A 12 25.17 -23.75 -13.02
CA LEU A 12 24.79 -23.56 -11.61
C LEU A 12 25.60 -22.42 -10.97
N THR A 13 26.91 -22.33 -11.24
CA THR A 13 27.72 -21.22 -10.72
C THR A 13 27.34 -19.88 -11.34
N ALA A 14 27.01 -19.84 -12.64
CA ALA A 14 26.55 -18.63 -13.30
C ALA A 14 25.18 -18.18 -12.77
N ALA A 15 24.25 -19.13 -12.58
CA ALA A 15 22.94 -18.86 -11.99
C ALA A 15 23.05 -18.36 -10.55
N ALA A 16 23.94 -18.96 -9.74
CA ALA A 16 24.19 -18.53 -8.38
C ALA A 16 24.81 -17.12 -8.33
N GLY A 17 25.82 -16.85 -9.17
CA GLY A 17 26.43 -15.52 -9.29
C GLY A 17 25.44 -14.45 -9.73
N PHE A 18 24.56 -14.78 -10.68
CA PHE A 18 23.48 -13.88 -11.11
C PHE A 18 22.48 -13.61 -9.99
N TRP A 19 22.03 -14.64 -9.27
CA TRP A 19 21.09 -14.47 -8.15
C TRP A 19 21.66 -13.63 -7.01
N ILE A 20 22.91 -13.88 -6.63
CA ILE A 20 23.61 -13.10 -5.60
C ILE A 20 23.78 -11.64 -6.04
N GLY A 21 24.16 -11.42 -7.30
CA GLY A 21 24.28 -10.08 -7.87
C GLY A 21 22.95 -9.33 -7.85
N VAL A 22 21.86 -9.97 -8.26
CA VAL A 22 20.51 -9.38 -8.24
C VAL A 22 20.10 -9.01 -6.82
N GLU A 23 20.28 -9.90 -5.84
CA GLU A 23 19.92 -9.63 -4.44
C GLU A 23 20.69 -8.44 -3.86
N LEU A 24 21.99 -8.34 -4.16
CA LEU A 24 22.85 -7.24 -3.70
C LEU A 24 22.48 -5.88 -4.31
N THR A 25 21.88 -5.87 -5.50
CA THR A 25 21.46 -4.63 -6.19
C THR A 25 20.04 -4.18 -5.84
N ARG A 26 19.30 -4.93 -5.02
CA ARG A 26 17.93 -4.54 -4.65
C ARG A 26 17.91 -3.29 -3.78
N PRO A 27 16.98 -2.36 -4.02
CA PRO A 27 16.81 -1.22 -3.14
C PRO A 27 16.38 -1.67 -1.73
N PRO A 28 16.64 -0.86 -0.69
CA PRO A 28 16.20 -1.19 0.66
C PRO A 28 14.68 -1.28 0.72
N ALA A 29 14.19 -2.33 1.38
CA ALA A 29 12.75 -2.54 1.55
C ALA A 29 12.12 -1.37 2.32
N ARG A 30 10.91 -0.98 1.92
CA ARG A 30 10.14 0.08 2.56
C ARG A 30 9.22 -0.48 3.63
N ILE A 31 9.18 0.19 4.77
CA ILE A 31 8.14 0.00 5.77
C ILE A 31 6.95 0.89 5.37
N ILE A 32 5.77 0.29 5.33
CA ILE A 32 4.52 0.99 5.04
C ILE A 32 3.72 1.07 6.33
N GLU A 33 3.43 2.29 6.77
CA GLU A 33 2.65 2.55 7.97
C GLU A 33 1.16 2.58 7.64
N THR A 34 0.36 1.71 8.26
CA THR A 34 -1.09 1.62 7.99
C THR A 34 -1.95 2.34 9.02
N GLN A 35 -1.37 2.73 10.17
CA GLN A 35 -2.11 3.19 11.35
C GLN A 35 -3.06 4.35 11.05
N ARG A 36 -2.62 5.31 10.23
CA ARG A 36 -3.44 6.45 9.82
C ARG A 36 -4.64 6.03 8.99
N MET A 37 -4.43 5.15 8.02
CA MET A 37 -5.50 4.65 7.15
C MET A 37 -6.53 3.83 7.94
N GLU A 38 -6.06 3.03 8.89
CA GLU A 38 -6.93 2.29 9.82
C GLU A 38 -7.77 3.22 10.69
N ALA A 39 -7.16 4.28 11.23
CA ALA A 39 -7.88 5.30 11.98
C ALA A 39 -8.95 5.98 11.12
N CYS A 40 -8.66 6.31 9.87
CA CYS A 40 -9.65 6.85 8.94
C CYS A 40 -10.84 5.91 8.75
N LEU A 41 -10.62 4.60 8.62
CA LEU A 41 -11.72 3.63 8.49
C LEU A 41 -12.58 3.55 9.76
N LEU A 42 -11.95 3.61 10.95
CA LEU A 42 -12.67 3.62 12.22
C LEU A 42 -13.53 4.88 12.38
N ILE A 43 -12.95 6.04 12.07
CA ILE A 43 -13.66 7.33 12.07
C ILE A 43 -14.83 7.30 11.09
N TYR A 44 -14.61 6.78 9.88
CA TYR A 44 -15.66 6.64 8.87
C TYR A 44 -16.80 5.73 9.32
N SER A 45 -16.49 4.56 9.90
CA SER A 45 -17.49 3.65 10.47
C SER A 45 -18.34 4.34 11.53
N ASN A 46 -17.70 5.01 12.49
CA ASN A 46 -18.34 5.73 13.59
C ASN A 46 -19.21 6.89 13.08
N TYR A 47 -18.73 7.63 12.08
CA TYR A 47 -19.49 8.71 11.46
C TYR A 47 -20.71 8.20 10.70
N ARG A 48 -20.60 7.06 9.98
CA ARG A 48 -21.73 6.45 9.27
C ARG A 48 -22.85 6.02 10.22
N GLU A 49 -22.49 5.52 11.40
CA GLU A 49 -23.45 5.08 12.42
C GLU A 49 -24.17 6.24 13.12
N ASN A 50 -23.43 7.31 13.45
CA ASN A 50 -23.93 8.37 14.35
C ASN A 50 -24.27 9.69 13.65
N GLY A 51 -23.75 9.94 12.44
CA GLY A 51 -23.94 11.18 11.68
C GLY A 51 -23.38 12.44 12.35
N ASP A 52 -22.57 12.31 13.41
CA ASP A 52 -22.09 13.43 14.21
C ASP A 52 -20.89 14.13 13.53
N GLN A 53 -21.17 15.25 12.89
CA GLN A 53 -20.18 16.06 12.18
C GLN A 53 -19.19 16.77 13.10
N ASN A 54 -19.59 17.12 14.33
CA ASN A 54 -18.70 17.75 15.31
C ASN A 54 -17.70 16.73 15.84
N LYS A 55 -18.18 15.52 16.13
CA LYS A 55 -17.32 14.40 16.53
C LYS A 55 -16.34 14.04 15.42
N LEU A 56 -16.80 13.95 14.17
CA LEU A 56 -15.93 13.72 13.00
C LEU A 56 -14.79 14.74 12.95
N ALA A 57 -15.10 16.04 13.02
CA ALA A 57 -14.07 17.07 13.00
C ALA A 57 -13.04 16.92 14.13
N SER A 58 -13.51 16.63 15.34
CA SER A 58 -12.63 16.41 16.51
C SER A 58 -11.75 15.17 16.39
N GLU A 59 -12.21 14.12 15.70
CA GLU A 59 -11.43 12.91 15.47
C GLU A 59 -10.39 13.12 14.37
N LEU A 60 -10.72 13.85 13.31
CA LEU A 60 -9.78 14.19 12.22
C LEU A 60 -8.63 15.08 12.70
N GLU A 61 -8.89 16.02 13.60
CA GLU A 61 -7.88 16.93 14.15
C GLU A 61 -6.76 16.17 14.87
N LYS A 62 -7.08 15.06 15.56
CA LYS A 62 -6.10 14.21 16.26
C LYS A 62 -5.06 13.59 15.31
N TYR A 63 -5.41 13.45 14.03
CA TYR A 63 -4.54 12.90 12.99
C TYR A 63 -3.99 13.97 12.04
N ALA A 64 -4.20 15.26 12.34
CA ALA A 64 -3.86 16.38 11.48
C ALA A 64 -4.42 16.24 10.04
N LEU A 65 -5.59 15.61 9.90
CA LEU A 65 -6.25 15.41 8.63
C LEU A 65 -7.27 16.52 8.36
N SER A 66 -7.22 17.10 7.17
CA SER A 66 -8.32 17.96 6.71
C SER A 66 -9.52 17.12 6.27
N PRO A 67 -10.75 17.69 6.26
CA PRO A 67 -11.91 17.00 5.70
C PRO A 67 -11.72 16.54 4.24
N ARG A 68 -10.95 17.31 3.46
CA ARG A 68 -10.61 16.97 2.08
C ARG A 68 -9.68 15.76 2.00
N ASP A 69 -8.65 15.71 2.85
CA ASP A 69 -7.74 14.57 2.94
C ASP A 69 -8.50 13.29 3.31
N PHE A 70 -9.38 13.40 4.31
CA PHE A 70 -10.24 12.30 4.73
C PHE A 70 -11.13 11.80 3.60
N GLN A 71 -11.77 12.72 2.86
CA GLN A 71 -12.60 12.35 1.71
C GLN A 71 -11.80 11.61 0.64
N GLU A 72 -10.63 12.11 0.24
CA GLU A 72 -9.78 11.44 -0.75
C GLU A 72 -9.38 10.02 -0.30
N ILE A 73 -9.01 9.85 0.97
CA ILE A 73 -8.67 8.54 1.54
C ILE A 73 -9.86 7.58 1.42
N ILE A 74 -11.07 8.00 1.80
CA ILE A 74 -12.26 7.16 1.73
C ILE A 74 -12.65 6.83 0.28
N ASP A 75 -12.57 7.81 -0.63
CA ASP A 75 -12.86 7.61 -2.06
C ASP A 75 -11.90 6.58 -2.68
N ARG A 76 -10.63 6.57 -2.26
CA ARG A 76 -9.62 5.58 -2.66
C ARG A 76 -9.94 4.17 -2.15
N PHE A 77 -10.36 4.04 -0.89
CA PHE A 77 -10.86 2.77 -0.37
C PHE A 77 -12.06 2.25 -1.18
N ILE A 78 -13.00 3.13 -1.54
CA ILE A 78 -14.15 2.78 -2.38
C ILE A 78 -13.70 2.35 -3.78
N PHE A 79 -12.77 3.09 -4.39
CA PHE A 79 -12.23 2.78 -5.72
C PHE A 79 -11.64 1.37 -5.78
N TYR A 80 -10.75 1.02 -4.84
CA TYR A 80 -10.11 -0.29 -4.84
C TYR A 80 -11.08 -1.42 -4.50
N ARG A 81 -12.06 -1.17 -3.62
CA ARG A 81 -13.09 -2.17 -3.29
C ARG A 81 -13.99 -2.49 -4.48
N THR A 82 -14.34 -1.48 -5.28
CA THR A 82 -15.30 -1.64 -6.38
C THR A 82 -14.69 -2.22 -7.66
N ARG A 83 -13.36 -2.16 -7.82
CA ARG A 83 -12.66 -2.57 -9.06
C ARG A 83 -11.64 -3.67 -8.83
N LYS A 84 -12.08 -4.94 -8.95
CA LYS A 84 -11.22 -6.11 -8.74
C LYS A 84 -10.00 -6.19 -9.66
N SER A 85 -10.16 -5.85 -10.95
CA SER A 85 -9.04 -5.83 -11.90
C SER A 85 -7.98 -4.78 -11.56
N SER A 86 -8.41 -3.60 -11.10
CA SER A 86 -7.53 -2.54 -10.63
C SER A 86 -6.82 -2.93 -9.33
N MET A 87 -7.50 -3.64 -8.43
CA MET A 87 -6.93 -4.15 -7.19
C MET A 87 -5.75 -5.11 -7.45
N GLU A 88 -5.90 -6.10 -8.32
CA GLU A 88 -4.83 -7.08 -8.58
C GLU A 88 -3.57 -6.43 -9.14
N GLN A 89 -3.72 -5.43 -10.00
CA GLN A 89 -2.59 -4.65 -10.54
C GLN A 89 -1.97 -3.77 -9.44
N ALA A 90 -2.79 -3.10 -8.65
CA ALA A 90 -2.36 -2.25 -7.55
C ALA A 90 -1.58 -3.05 -6.47
N MET A 91 -1.97 -4.28 -6.19
CA MET A 91 -1.25 -5.17 -5.26
C MET A 91 0.13 -5.58 -5.78
N LYS A 92 0.31 -5.69 -7.11
CA LYS A 92 1.65 -5.91 -7.69
C LYS A 92 2.53 -4.68 -7.52
N LEU A 93 1.96 -3.48 -7.73
CA LEU A 93 2.65 -2.21 -7.48
C LEU A 93 3.00 -2.04 -6.00
N LEU A 94 2.12 -2.44 -5.08
CA LEU A 94 2.41 -2.48 -3.64
C LEU A 94 3.63 -3.34 -3.33
N ASN A 95 3.72 -4.54 -3.91
CA ASN A 95 4.86 -5.42 -3.70
C ASN A 95 6.17 -4.82 -4.23
N ALA A 96 6.13 -4.19 -5.41
CA ALA A 96 7.28 -3.47 -5.94
C ALA A 96 7.67 -2.28 -5.04
N PHE A 97 6.69 -1.50 -4.57
CA PHE A 97 6.93 -0.39 -3.66
C PHE A 97 7.56 -0.85 -2.32
N LYS A 98 7.07 -1.94 -1.73
CA LYS A 98 7.64 -2.57 -0.53
C LYS A 98 9.08 -3.04 -0.73
N MET A 99 9.42 -3.49 -1.95
CA MET A 99 10.78 -3.87 -2.30
C MET A 99 11.71 -2.66 -2.53
N GLY A 100 11.22 -1.43 -2.40
CA GLY A 100 12.02 -0.21 -2.55
C GLY A 100 12.05 0.38 -3.96
N TYR A 101 11.30 -0.19 -4.91
CA TYR A 101 11.20 0.37 -6.26
C TYR A 101 10.39 1.66 -6.27
N GLU A 102 10.84 2.65 -7.03
CA GLU A 102 10.08 3.87 -7.30
C GLU A 102 8.93 3.56 -8.26
N ILE A 103 7.74 4.06 -7.93
CA ILE A 103 6.52 3.86 -8.72
C ILE A 103 6.04 5.23 -9.16
N ASP A 104 6.15 5.51 -10.46
CA ASP A 104 5.60 6.73 -11.03
C ASP A 104 4.08 6.63 -11.07
N ALA A 105 3.43 7.39 -10.20
CA ALA A 105 1.99 7.55 -10.19
C ALA A 105 1.59 8.68 -11.16
N GLU A 106 0.54 8.46 -11.95
CA GLU A 106 -0.01 9.46 -12.88
C GLU A 106 -0.48 10.74 -12.15
N SER A 107 -0.83 10.60 -10.86
CA SER A 107 -1.17 11.71 -9.97
C SER A 107 -0.57 11.49 -8.58
N VAL A 108 0.09 12.52 -8.06
CA VAL A 108 0.59 12.55 -6.69
C VAL A 108 -0.42 13.30 -5.82
N TYR A 109 -1.04 12.60 -4.88
CA TYR A 109 -1.95 13.20 -3.92
C TYR A 109 -1.19 13.66 -2.69
N SER A 110 -1.28 14.95 -2.38
CA SER A 110 -0.72 15.50 -1.15
C SER A 110 -1.73 15.34 -0.02
N ILE A 111 -1.47 14.42 0.89
CA ILE A 111 -2.22 14.29 2.15
C ILE A 111 -1.44 15.02 3.25
N SER A 112 -2.13 15.85 4.03
CA SER A 112 -1.52 16.57 5.16
C SER A 112 -0.78 15.60 6.11
N GLY A 113 0.48 15.91 6.40
CA GLY A 113 1.32 15.07 7.28
C GLY A 113 1.77 13.73 6.67
N MET A 114 1.57 13.49 5.37
CA MET A 114 2.14 12.36 4.64
C MET A 114 3.38 12.82 3.87
N ALA A 115 4.36 11.93 3.71
CA ALA A 115 5.49 12.19 2.81
C ALA A 115 4.96 12.39 1.39
N SER A 116 5.42 13.44 0.69
CA SER A 116 5.05 13.73 -0.69
C SER A 116 5.82 12.80 -1.64
N GLU A 117 5.51 11.51 -1.56
CA GLU A 117 6.07 10.47 -2.41
C GLU A 117 5.01 9.92 -3.36
N PRO A 118 5.36 9.68 -4.64
CA PRO A 118 4.49 8.99 -5.58
C PRO A 118 4.01 7.65 -5.01
N PHE A 119 2.73 7.32 -5.23
CA PHE A 119 2.09 6.07 -4.80
C PHE A 119 2.01 5.83 -3.28
N ARG A 120 2.54 6.72 -2.42
CA ARG A 120 2.57 6.51 -0.96
C ARG A 120 1.17 6.33 -0.36
N LEU A 121 0.23 7.20 -0.73
CA LEU A 121 -1.18 7.10 -0.29
C LEU A 121 -1.79 5.76 -0.67
N ASP A 122 -1.70 5.40 -1.96
CA ASP A 122 -2.24 4.14 -2.45
C ASP A 122 -1.55 2.95 -1.76
N ALA A 123 -0.24 3.02 -1.50
CA ALA A 123 0.50 1.98 -0.81
C ALA A 123 0.02 1.75 0.63
N GLU A 124 -0.24 2.80 1.40
CA GLU A 124 -0.79 2.68 2.75
C GLU A 124 -2.20 2.08 2.74
N ILE A 125 -3.04 2.50 1.80
CA ILE A 125 -4.41 1.99 1.62
C ILE A 125 -4.40 0.51 1.24
N LEU A 126 -3.60 0.13 0.24
CA LEU A 126 -3.49 -1.24 -0.24
C LEU A 126 -2.87 -2.16 0.83
N ALA A 127 -1.96 -1.64 1.66
CA ALA A 127 -1.43 -2.38 2.80
C ALA A 127 -2.51 -2.68 3.85
N VAL A 128 -3.52 -1.81 4.04
CA VAL A 128 -4.69 -2.14 4.87
C VAL A 128 -5.54 -3.23 4.23
N PHE A 129 -5.75 -3.20 2.91
CA PHE A 129 -6.45 -4.29 2.20
C PHE A 129 -5.76 -5.64 2.37
N GLU A 130 -4.42 -5.65 2.37
CA GLU A 130 -3.63 -6.86 2.58
C GLU A 130 -3.67 -7.36 4.03
N SER A 131 -3.51 -6.45 5.00
CA SER A 131 -3.26 -6.81 6.39
C SER A 131 -4.49 -6.85 7.29
N LYS A 132 -5.53 -6.05 6.99
CA LYS A 132 -6.73 -5.88 7.83
C LYS A 132 -8.03 -5.78 7.00
N PRO A 133 -8.34 -6.76 6.13
CA PRO A 133 -9.54 -6.73 5.28
C PRO A 133 -10.85 -6.68 6.07
N GLU A 134 -10.88 -7.22 7.28
CA GLU A 134 -12.04 -7.19 8.19
C GLU A 134 -12.39 -5.77 8.65
N LEU A 135 -11.39 -4.88 8.82
CA LEU A 135 -11.63 -3.49 9.16
C LEU A 135 -12.37 -2.76 8.04
N ILE A 136 -11.99 -3.04 6.79
CA ILE A 136 -12.62 -2.47 5.60
C ILE A 136 -14.07 -2.96 5.49
N LYS A 137 -14.30 -4.27 5.67
CA LYS A 137 -15.66 -4.82 5.68
C LYS A 137 -16.53 -4.14 6.73
N LYS A 138 -16.03 -4.03 7.96
CA LYS A 138 -16.76 -3.35 9.04
C LYS A 138 -17.11 -1.91 8.68
N ALA A 139 -16.15 -1.16 8.13
CA ALA A 139 -16.34 0.25 7.82
C ALA A 139 -17.37 0.52 6.71
N PHE A 140 -17.54 -0.40 5.75
CA PHE A 140 -18.41 -0.17 4.58
C PHE A 140 -19.62 -1.10 4.44
N GLU A 141 -19.61 -2.27 5.07
CA GLU A 141 -20.68 -3.28 5.00
C GLU A 141 -21.46 -3.40 6.32
N GLY A 142 -20.92 -2.85 7.41
CA GLY A 142 -21.59 -2.72 8.71
C GLY A 142 -22.72 -1.72 8.72
#